data_AF-A0A352GJ41-F1
#
_entry.id   AF-A0A352GJ41-F1
#
_cell.length_a   1.000
_cell.length_b   1.000
_cell.length_c   1.000
_cell.angle_alpha   90.00
_cell.angle_beta   90.00
_cell.angle_gamma   90.00
#
_symmetry.space_group_name_H-M   'P 1'
#
loop_
_entity.id
_entity.type
_entity.pdbx_description
1 polymer ?
#
loop_
_entity_poly.entity_id
_entity_poly.type
_entity_poly.pdbx_seq_one_letter_code
_entity_poly.pdbx_strand_id
1 'polypeptide(L)'
;MLAFGSFAFLAPWALLGLLALPVIWWLLRLTPPAPTRVTFPPFRLLLGLVTREESSSKTPPWLIILRLAIAALLVLAAAGPLINQAAQWQGSGPLVLAVDNGWSAAKGWPTRQRLLIQLTDQAARDGRPVTIVTTAAPP
;
A
#
# COMPACT_ATOMS: atom_id res chain seq x y z
N MET A 1 14.18 5.06 8.49
CA MET A 1 13.92 5.52 7.11
C MET A 1 15.10 5.18 6.23
N LEU A 2 14.86 4.70 5.01
CA LEU A 2 15.87 4.62 3.94
C LEU A 2 15.37 5.43 2.75
N ALA A 3 16.27 6.19 2.12
CA ALA A 3 15.97 7.01 0.93
C ALA A 3 16.93 6.65 -0.20
N PHE A 4 16.39 6.47 -1.40
CA PHE A 4 17.12 6.16 -2.63
C PHE A 4 16.64 7.12 -3.73
N GLY A 5 17.38 8.21 -3.96
CA GLY A 5 16.99 9.25 -4.92
C GLY A 5 15.65 9.91 -4.54
N SER A 6 14.70 9.90 -5.47
CA SER A 6 13.34 10.45 -5.26
C SER A 6 12.41 9.54 -4.46
N PHE A 7 12.80 8.30 -4.18
CA PHE A 7 12.01 7.34 -3.40
C PHE A 7 12.51 7.24 -1.96
N ALA A 8 11.59 7.15 -1.02
CA ALA A 8 11.93 6.85 0.37
C ALA A 8 10.89 5.95 1.04
N PHE A 9 11.32 5.20 2.04
CA PHE A 9 10.49 4.28 2.79
C PHE A 9 10.55 4.62 4.28
N LEU A 10 9.38 4.78 4.89
CA LEU A 10 9.24 5.00 6.34
C LEU A 10 9.79 3.80 7.11
N ALA A 11 9.32 2.61 6.73
CA ALA A 11 9.66 1.32 7.32
C ALA A 11 10.36 0.42 6.29
N PRO A 12 11.64 0.67 5.98
CA PRO A 12 12.36 -0.09 4.94
C PRO A 12 12.47 -1.58 5.24
N TRP A 13 12.52 -1.95 6.52
CA TRP A 13 12.54 -3.35 6.95
C TRP A 13 11.26 -4.11 6.57
N ALA A 14 10.12 -3.41 6.38
CA ALA A 14 8.89 -4.03 5.91
C ALA A 14 9.06 -4.63 4.50
N LEU A 15 9.96 -4.10 3.66
CA LEU A 15 10.26 -4.66 2.34
C LEU A 15 10.82 -6.09 2.41
N LEU A 16 11.40 -6.51 3.54
CA LEU A 16 11.78 -7.91 3.76
C LEU A 16 10.57 -8.85 3.67
N GLY A 17 9.35 -8.35 3.89
CA GLY A 17 8.11 -9.10 3.66
C GLY A 17 7.94 -9.57 2.22
N LEU A 18 8.57 -8.92 1.23
CA LEU A 18 8.57 -9.41 -0.16
C LEU A 18 9.28 -10.76 -0.29
N LEU A 19 10.22 -11.09 0.61
CA LEU A 19 10.86 -12.40 0.66
C LEU A 19 9.89 -13.52 1.07
N ALA A 20 8.73 -13.18 1.66
CA ALA A 20 7.68 -14.15 1.96
C ALA A 20 6.84 -14.53 0.72
N LEU A 21 6.86 -13.73 -0.37
CA LEU A 21 6.14 -14.03 -1.61
C LEU A 21 6.45 -15.42 -2.19
N PRO A 22 7.71 -15.86 -2.34
CA PRO A 22 8.01 -17.22 -2.81
C PRO A 22 7.48 -18.31 -1.87
N VAL A 23 7.47 -18.06 -0.56
CA VAL A 23 6.87 -18.98 0.42
C VAL A 23 5.36 -19.08 0.23
N ILE A 24 4.68 -17.93 0.08
CA ILE A 24 3.24 -17.86 -0.22
C ILE A 24 2.94 -18.57 -1.55
N TRP A 25 3.74 -18.33 -2.59
CA TRP A 25 3.59 -19.00 -3.87
C TRP A 25 3.71 -20.52 -3.73
N TRP A 26 4.73 -20.99 -3.01
CA TRP A 26 4.94 -22.41 -2.76
C TRP A 26 3.77 -23.03 -2.00
N LEU A 27 3.29 -22.36 -0.95
CA LEU A 27 2.16 -22.80 -0.13
C LEU A 27 0.86 -22.89 -0.95
N LEU A 28 0.61 -21.90 -1.82
CA LEU A 28 -0.56 -21.89 -2.71
C LEU A 28 -0.49 -22.95 -3.80
N ARG A 29 0.72 -23.43 -4.13
CA ARG A 29 0.96 -24.44 -5.16
C ARG A 29 1.02 -25.86 -4.58
N LEU A 30 0.84 -26.03 -3.27
CA LEU A 30 0.60 -27.33 -2.63
C LEU A 30 -0.72 -27.87 -3.15
N THR A 31 -0.61 -28.57 -4.28
CA THR A 31 -1.72 -29.33 -4.84
C THR A 31 -1.86 -30.58 -3.98
N PRO A 32 -3.04 -30.88 -3.42
CA PRO A 32 -3.21 -32.09 -2.61
C PRO A 32 -2.78 -33.32 -3.42
N PRO A 33 -2.21 -34.36 -2.76
CA PRO A 33 -1.83 -35.60 -3.41
C PRO A 33 -3.05 -36.19 -4.14
N ALA A 34 -2.81 -36.84 -5.27
CA ALA A 34 -3.87 -37.37 -6.13
C ALA A 34 -4.85 -38.22 -5.31
N PRO A 35 -6.18 -38.06 -5.51
CA PRO A 35 -7.18 -38.80 -4.77
C PRO A 35 -6.99 -40.32 -4.97
N THR A 36 -7.02 -41.06 -3.87
CA THR A 36 -6.87 -42.51 -3.88
C THR A 36 -8.10 -43.13 -4.57
N ARG A 37 -7.87 -43.91 -5.64
CA ARG A 37 -8.97 -44.58 -6.35
C ARG A 37 -9.39 -45.82 -5.56
N VAL A 38 -10.57 -45.77 -4.96
CA VAL A 38 -11.19 -46.94 -4.31
C VAL A 38 -12.19 -47.55 -5.28
N THR A 39 -12.10 -48.86 -5.49
CA THR A 39 -13.07 -49.59 -6.32
C THR A 39 -14.40 -49.63 -5.59
N PHE A 40 -15.41 -48.89 -6.07
CA PHE A 40 -16.75 -48.87 -5.48
C PHE A 40 -17.70 -49.75 -6.33
N PRO A 41 -18.01 -50.99 -5.91
CA PRO A 41 -18.76 -51.95 -6.72
C PRO A 41 -20.14 -51.49 -7.25
N PRO A 42 -20.91 -50.63 -6.55
CA PRO A 42 -22.20 -50.11 -7.04
C PRO A 42 -22.11 -49.20 -8.28
N PHE A 43 -20.92 -48.85 -8.76
CA PHE A 43 -20.72 -47.93 -9.91
C PHE A 43 -21.48 -48.35 -11.17
N ARG A 44 -21.80 -49.64 -11.31
CA ARG A 44 -22.59 -50.17 -12.42
C ARG A 44 -24.01 -49.59 -12.49
N LEU A 45 -24.58 -49.18 -11.36
CA LEU A 45 -25.89 -48.53 -11.29
C LEU A 45 -25.86 -47.06 -11.77
N LEU A 46 -24.66 -46.45 -11.84
CA LEU A 46 -24.45 -45.05 -12.18
C LEU A 46 -24.00 -44.83 -13.65
N LEU A 47 -23.72 -45.90 -14.40
CA LEU A 47 -23.24 -45.87 -15.79
C LEU A 47 -24.19 -45.19 -16.80
N GLY A 48 -25.46 -44.97 -16.43
CA GLY A 48 -26.44 -44.25 -17.25
C GLY A 48 -26.44 -42.73 -17.05
N LEU A 49 -25.73 -42.20 -16.05
CA LEU A 49 -25.63 -40.77 -15.79
C LEU A 49 -24.36 -40.24 -16.45
N VAL A 50 -24.53 -39.39 -17.48
CA VAL A 50 -23.43 -38.60 -18.06
C VAL A 50 -22.90 -37.68 -16.97
N THR A 51 -21.93 -38.17 -16.22
CA THR A 51 -21.26 -37.39 -15.20
C THR A 51 -20.31 -36.46 -15.94
N ARG A 52 -20.76 -35.22 -16.15
CA ARG A 52 -19.87 -34.15 -16.57
C ARG A 52 -18.90 -33.92 -15.42
N GLU A 53 -17.71 -34.50 -15.51
CA GLU A 53 -16.62 -34.20 -14.58
C GLU A 53 -16.31 -32.71 -14.68
N GLU A 54 -16.90 -31.89 -13.81
CA GLU A 54 -16.42 -30.55 -13.52
C GLU A 54 -15.15 -30.68 -12.67
N SER A 55 -14.08 -31.18 -13.31
CA SER A 55 -12.74 -31.17 -12.75
C SER A 55 -12.20 -29.74 -12.82
N SER A 56 -12.70 -28.87 -11.94
CA SER A 56 -12.01 -27.62 -11.61
C SER A 56 -10.86 -27.92 -10.64
N SER A 57 -9.97 -28.81 -11.04
CA SER A 57 -8.88 -29.34 -10.20
C SER A 57 -7.61 -28.49 -10.24
N LYS A 58 -7.57 -27.42 -11.05
CA LYS A 58 -6.40 -26.56 -11.16
C LYS A 58 -6.78 -25.10 -10.94
N THR A 59 -6.17 -24.49 -9.92
CA THR A 59 -6.20 -23.04 -9.78
C THR A 59 -5.55 -22.42 -11.02
N PRO A 60 -6.26 -21.56 -11.77
CA PRO A 60 -5.68 -20.93 -12.94
C PRO A 60 -4.50 -20.03 -12.53
N PRO A 61 -3.38 -20.03 -13.28
CA PRO A 61 -2.14 -19.38 -12.86
C PRO A 61 -2.29 -17.86 -12.66
N TRP A 62 -3.23 -17.22 -13.35
CA TRP A 62 -3.51 -15.79 -13.18
C TRP A 62 -4.03 -15.45 -11.78
N LEU A 63 -4.78 -16.35 -11.11
CA LEU A 63 -5.23 -16.13 -9.74
C LEU A 63 -4.06 -16.13 -8.75
N ILE A 64 -3.04 -16.95 -9.01
CA ILE A 64 -1.81 -16.98 -8.21
C ILE A 64 -1.05 -15.67 -8.39
N ILE A 65 -0.90 -15.20 -9.63
CA ILE A 65 -0.26 -13.91 -9.94
C ILE A 65 -1.00 -12.76 -9.25
N LEU A 66 -2.33 -12.72 -9.34
CA LEU A 66 -3.15 -11.70 -8.69
C LEU A 66 -2.98 -11.71 -7.17
N ARG A 67 -2.99 -12.89 -6.53
CA ARG A 67 -2.76 -13.02 -5.09
C ARG A 67 -1.39 -12.50 -4.68
N LEU A 68 -0.34 -12.84 -5.42
CA LEU A 68 1.01 -12.34 -5.17
C LEU A 68 1.11 -10.83 -5.38
N ALA A 69 0.44 -10.28 -6.40
CA ALA A 69 0.39 -8.85 -6.64
C ALA A 69 -0.28 -8.10 -5.47
N ILE A 70 -1.41 -8.62 -4.97
CA ILE A 70 -2.08 -8.05 -3.79
C ILE A 70 -1.15 -8.12 -2.57
N ALA A 71 -0.53 -9.27 -2.30
CA ALA A 71 0.42 -9.40 -1.20
C ALA A 71 1.61 -8.42 -1.32
N ALA A 72 2.17 -8.25 -2.52
CA ALA A 72 3.24 -7.30 -2.77
C ALA A 72 2.78 -5.85 -2.53
N LEU A 73 1.59 -5.47 -2.98
CA LEU A 73 1.01 -4.15 -2.72
C LEU A 73 0.78 -3.89 -1.23
N LEU A 74 0.35 -4.89 -0.47
CA LEU A 74 0.21 -4.77 0.98
C LEU A 74 1.56 -4.55 1.67
N VAL A 75 2.59 -5.28 1.27
CA VAL A 75 3.95 -5.09 1.79
C VAL A 75 4.50 -3.71 1.42
N LEU A 76 4.28 -3.25 0.19
CA LEU A 76 4.66 -1.91 -0.23
C LEU A 76 3.92 -0.84 0.56
N ALA A 77 2.60 -0.97 0.75
CA ALA A 77 1.82 -0.05 1.56
C ALA A 77 2.34 0.03 3.00
N ALA A 78 2.67 -1.12 3.60
CA ALA A 78 3.25 -1.19 4.94
C ALA A 78 4.66 -0.55 5.03
N ALA A 79 5.44 -0.57 3.95
CA ALA A 79 6.74 0.09 3.89
C ALA A 79 6.63 1.63 3.82
N GLY A 80 5.46 2.15 3.43
CA GLY A 80 5.17 3.58 3.33
C GLY A 80 6.07 4.28 2.29
N PRO A 81 5.92 4.01 0.98
CA PRO A 81 6.70 4.66 -0.06
C PRO A 81 6.31 6.14 -0.18
N LEU A 82 7.31 7.01 -0.11
CA LEU A 82 7.21 8.42 -0.44
C LEU A 82 7.94 8.69 -1.75
N ILE A 83 7.31 9.49 -2.61
CA ILE A 83 7.87 9.96 -3.87
C ILE A 83 8.09 11.47 -3.75
N ASN A 84 9.24 11.94 -4.20
CA ASN A 84 9.61 13.36 -4.23
C ASN A 84 9.49 14.00 -2.83
N GLN A 85 10.30 13.52 -1.89
CA GLN A 85 10.48 14.25 -0.64
C GLN A 85 11.02 15.64 -0.98
N ALA A 86 10.17 16.66 -0.83
CA ALA A 86 10.62 18.04 -0.78
C ALA A 86 11.69 18.14 0.31
N ALA A 87 12.73 18.95 0.08
CA ALA A 87 13.88 19.09 0.98
C ALA A 87 13.43 19.07 2.44
N GLN A 88 13.87 18.04 3.18
CA GLN A 88 13.49 17.89 4.57
C GLN A 88 14.00 19.09 5.35
N TRP A 89 13.07 19.82 5.96
CA TRP A 89 13.38 20.90 6.87
C TRP A 89 14.08 20.29 8.10
N GLN A 90 15.27 20.79 8.43
CA GLN A 90 16.03 20.29 9.59
C GLN A 90 15.27 20.61 10.89
N GLY A 91 15.03 19.60 11.72
CA GLY A 91 14.43 19.73 13.06
C GLY A 91 13.20 18.85 13.28
N SER A 92 13.06 18.34 14.51
CA SER A 92 11.99 17.42 14.95
C SER A 92 10.87 18.09 15.77
N GLY A 93 10.96 19.41 16.01
CA GLY A 93 10.00 20.15 16.82
C GLY A 93 8.67 20.46 16.13
N PRO A 94 7.68 21.07 16.83
CA PRO A 94 6.42 21.55 16.26
C PRO A 94 6.62 22.47 15.04
N LEU A 95 5.69 22.44 14.08
CA LEU A 95 5.68 23.36 12.95
C LEU A 95 4.83 24.58 13.30
N VAL A 96 5.43 25.77 13.32
CA VAL A 96 4.71 27.04 13.48
C VAL A 96 4.70 27.78 12.14
N LEU A 97 3.51 28.01 11.59
CA LEU A 97 3.30 28.74 10.34
C LEU A 97 2.80 30.14 10.64
N ALA A 98 3.66 31.15 10.46
CA ALA A 98 3.27 32.55 10.48
C ALA A 98 2.78 32.96 9.07
N VAL A 99 1.50 33.29 8.93
CA VAL A 99 0.84 33.54 7.65
C VAL A 99 0.37 34.99 7.56
N ASP A 100 0.89 35.73 6.59
CA ASP A 100 0.34 37.02 6.20
C ASP A 100 -0.97 36.83 5.43
N ASN A 101 -2.07 37.13 6.11
CA ASN A 101 -3.44 37.08 5.62
C ASN A 101 -4.04 38.49 5.40
N GLY A 102 -3.21 39.53 5.33
CA GLY A 102 -3.65 40.90 5.05
C GLY A 102 -4.01 41.14 3.58
N TRP A 103 -4.59 42.31 3.29
CA TRP A 103 -4.97 42.72 1.93
C TRP A 103 -3.79 42.71 0.93
N SER A 104 -2.60 43.10 1.39
CA SER A 104 -1.35 43.07 0.60
C SER A 104 -0.98 41.68 0.10
N ALA A 105 -1.41 40.62 0.79
CA ALA A 105 -1.11 39.25 0.41
C ALA A 105 -2.02 38.73 -0.72
N ALA A 106 -3.15 39.39 -1.02
CA ALA A 106 -4.19 38.87 -1.92
C ALA A 106 -3.66 38.41 -3.29
N LYS A 107 -2.79 39.22 -3.94
CA LYS A 107 -2.24 38.94 -5.28
C LYS A 107 -1.51 37.58 -5.37
N GLY A 108 -0.90 37.13 -4.28
CA GLY A 108 -0.12 35.87 -4.21
C GLY A 108 -0.80 34.76 -3.43
N TRP A 109 -2.06 34.95 -3.01
CA TRP A 109 -2.75 34.05 -2.08
C TRP A 109 -2.82 32.59 -2.56
N PRO A 110 -3.16 32.28 -3.84
CA PRO A 110 -3.22 30.89 -4.31
C PRO A 110 -1.87 30.16 -4.23
N THR A 111 -0.76 30.87 -4.44
CA THR A 111 0.58 30.28 -4.35
C THR A 111 0.98 30.04 -2.89
N ARG A 112 0.68 30.99 -1.99
CA ARG A 112 0.91 30.79 -0.55
C ARG A 112 0.07 29.64 0.00
N GLN A 113 -1.20 29.56 -0.38
CA GLN A 113 -2.08 28.47 0.04
C GLN A 113 -1.55 27.09 -0.37
N ARG A 114 -1.08 26.94 -1.63
CA ARG A 114 -0.45 25.69 -2.09
C ARG A 114 0.77 25.32 -1.26
N LEU A 115 1.61 26.30 -0.92
CA LEU A 115 2.80 26.08 -0.08
C LEU A 115 2.43 25.70 1.35
N LEU A 116 1.44 26.36 1.96
CA LEU A 116 0.96 26.04 3.31
C LEU A 116 0.37 24.62 3.39
N ILE A 117 -0.39 24.20 2.38
CA ILE A 117 -0.91 22.83 2.28
C ILE A 117 0.25 21.84 2.22
N GLN A 118 1.23 22.07 1.35
CA GLN A 118 2.41 21.20 1.22
C GLN A 118 3.19 21.05 2.54
N LEU A 119 3.37 22.16 3.28
CA LEU A 119 4.06 22.15 4.58
C LEU A 119 3.26 21.40 5.65
N THR A 120 1.94 21.59 5.67
CA THR A 120 1.04 20.93 6.64
C THR A 120 0.96 19.43 6.37
N ASP A 121 0.88 19.03 5.11
CA ASP A 121 0.90 17.62 4.70
C ASP A 121 2.22 16.93 5.08
N GLN A 122 3.34 17.64 4.95
CA GLN A 122 4.65 17.13 5.38
C GLN A 122 4.70 16.95 6.90
N ALA A 123 4.27 17.95 7.67
CA ALA A 123 4.24 17.84 9.13
C ALA A 123 3.30 16.72 9.62
N ALA A 124 2.17 16.51 8.95
CA ALA A 124 1.25 15.42 9.25
C ALA A 124 1.89 14.04 9.02
N ARG A 125 2.64 13.86 7.92
CA ARG A 125 3.40 12.63 7.66
C ARG A 125 4.48 12.36 8.70
N ASP A 126 5.12 13.42 9.19
CA ASP A 126 6.16 13.34 10.22
C ASP A 126 5.59 13.24 11.66
N GLY A 127 4.26 13.23 11.82
CA GLY A 127 3.61 13.17 13.14
C GLY A 127 3.82 14.42 13.99
N ARG A 128 4.10 15.56 13.37
CA ARG A 128 4.45 16.82 14.04
C ARG A 128 3.20 17.67 14.26
N PRO A 129 3.00 18.25 15.47
CA PRO A 129 1.92 19.20 15.68
C PRO A 129 2.14 20.47 14.86
N VAL A 130 1.06 21.01 14.30
CA VAL A 130 1.07 22.23 13.48
C VAL A 130 0.29 23.33 14.19
N THR A 131 0.86 24.53 14.25
CA THR A 131 0.19 25.74 14.75
C THR A 131 0.25 26.82 13.68
N ILE A 132 -0.89 27.46 13.40
CA ILE A 132 -1.00 28.55 12.42
C ILE A 132 -1.21 29.86 13.19
N VAL A 133 -0.40 30.86 12.88
CA VAL A 133 -0.49 32.21 13.42
C VAL A 133 -0.73 33.17 12.26
N THR A 134 -1.83 33.91 12.30
CA THR A 134 -2.15 34.93 11.31
C THR A 134 -1.59 36.28 11.72
N THR A 135 -1.09 37.08 10.77
CA THR A 135 -0.50 38.39 11.08
C THR A 135 -1.47 39.57 10.92
N ALA A 136 -2.61 39.39 10.24
CA ALA A 136 -3.61 40.44 10.13
C ALA A 136 -4.44 40.57 11.43
N ALA A 137 -4.92 41.79 11.69
CA ALA A 137 -5.80 42.06 12.83
C ALA A 137 -7.10 41.23 12.72
N PRO A 138 -7.69 40.81 13.86
CA PRO A 138 -9.00 40.19 13.85
C PRO A 138 -10.05 41.15 13.26
N PRO A 139 -11.07 40.63 12.56
CA PRO A 139 -12.17 41.43 12.03
C PRO A 139 -13.00 42.09 13.13
#